data_AF-A0A534HRK8-F1
#
_entry.id   AF-A0A534HRK8-F1
#
_cell.length_a   1.000
_cell.length_b   1.000
_cell.length_c   1.000
_cell.angle_alpha   90.00
_cell.angle_beta   90.00
_cell.angle_gamma   90.00
#
_symmetry.space_group_name_H-M   'P 1'
#
loop_
_entity.id
_entity.type
_entity.pdbx_description
1 polymer ?
#
loop_
_entity_poly.entity_id
_entity_poly.type
_entity_poly.pdbx_seq_one_letter_code
_entity_poly.pdbx_strand_id
1 'polypeptide(L)'
;MTSLRQQLRDNAVALISLVVALGSLAYNTWRNERTEHNRNVRTAAFELLTRVAELERVVFLAQYDRDAAGGNPRTGWTYVLVIRDLSAVVPPPVPAQAAELQRVWSGNWENLGKDDETAVDRIDDAIDKLRKTTLGTLRSLR
;
A
#
# COMPACT_ATOMS: atom_id res chain seq x y z
N MET A 1 -36.44 -40.00 33.71
CA MET A 1 -35.30 -39.47 32.93
C MET A 1 -35.86 -38.34 32.07
N THR A 2 -35.41 -37.10 32.25
CA THR A 2 -35.84 -35.99 31.39
C THR A 2 -35.40 -36.26 29.96
N SER A 3 -36.32 -36.14 29.01
CA SER A 3 -35.98 -36.31 27.60
C SER A 3 -35.10 -35.13 27.14
N LEU A 4 -34.17 -35.38 26.21
CA LEU A 4 -33.32 -34.36 25.58
C LEU A 4 -34.14 -33.18 25.04
N ARG A 5 -35.35 -33.46 24.53
CA ARG A 5 -36.26 -32.44 24.01
C ARG A 5 -36.81 -31.52 25.11
N GLN A 6 -37.02 -32.06 26.30
CA GLN A 6 -37.44 -31.30 27.48
C GLN A 6 -36.31 -30.36 27.92
N GLN A 7 -35.08 -30.89 28.07
CA GLN A 7 -33.92 -30.10 28.47
C GLN A 7 -33.60 -28.96 27.48
N LEU A 8 -33.72 -29.20 26.17
CA LEU A 8 -33.56 -28.17 25.15
C LEU A 8 -34.63 -27.07 25.25
N ARG A 9 -35.88 -27.44 25.55
CA ARG A 9 -36.97 -26.48 25.74
C ARG A 9 -36.77 -25.65 27.01
N ASP A 10 -36.39 -26.31 28.10
CA ASP A 10 -36.20 -25.67 29.40
C ASP A 10 -34.99 -24.71 29.39
N ASN A 11 -33.97 -24.98 28.57
CA ASN A 11 -32.78 -24.14 28.39
C ASN A 11 -32.80 -23.30 27.10
N ALA A 12 -33.94 -23.19 26.41
CA ALA A 12 -34.00 -22.54 25.09
C ALA A 12 -33.50 -21.09 25.14
N VAL A 13 -33.86 -20.34 26.18
CA VAL A 13 -33.40 -18.94 26.35
C VAL A 13 -31.89 -18.88 26.48
N ALA A 14 -31.28 -19.70 27.32
CA ALA A 14 -29.83 -19.74 27.52
C ALA A 14 -29.09 -20.14 26.23
N LEU A 15 -29.61 -21.11 25.48
CA LEU A 15 -29.04 -21.54 24.20
C LEU A 15 -29.13 -20.43 23.15
N ILE A 16 -30.27 -19.75 23.05
CA ILE A 16 -30.45 -18.61 22.14
C ILE A 16 -29.48 -17.48 22.53
N SER A 17 -29.38 -17.14 23.82
CA SER A 17 -28.44 -16.14 24.32
C SER A 17 -27.00 -16.49 23.98
N LEU A 18 -26.61 -17.76 24.12
CA LEU A 18 -25.27 -18.22 23.75
C LEU A 18 -25.01 -18.07 22.25
N VAL A 19 -25.95 -18.49 21.40
CA VAL A 19 -25.82 -18.36 19.95
C VAL A 19 -25.71 -16.90 19.53
N VAL A 20 -26.53 -16.02 20.10
CA VAL A 20 -26.48 -14.58 19.85
C VAL A 20 -25.15 -13.99 20.31
N ALA A 21 -24.66 -14.36 21.49
CA ALA A 21 -23.38 -13.87 22.01
C ALA A 21 -22.20 -14.31 21.13
N LEU A 22 -22.14 -15.58 20.74
CA LEU A 22 -21.11 -16.10 19.85
C LEU A 22 -21.18 -15.46 18.45
N GLY A 23 -22.39 -15.31 17.90
CA GLY A 23 -22.60 -14.65 16.61
C GLY A 23 -22.18 -13.18 16.63
N SER A 24 -22.51 -12.45 17.70
CA SER A 24 -22.13 -11.04 17.88
C SER A 24 -20.61 -10.89 18.02
N LEU A 25 -19.97 -11.75 18.82
CA LEU A 25 -18.53 -11.74 19.00
C LEU A 25 -17.81 -12.05 17.67
N ALA A 26 -18.23 -13.10 16.96
CA ALA A 26 -17.64 -13.49 15.69
C ALA A 26 -17.76 -12.36 14.64
N TYR A 27 -18.94 -11.75 14.53
CA TYR A 27 -19.17 -10.64 13.61
C TYR A 27 -18.32 -9.41 13.95
N ASN A 28 -18.27 -9.03 15.24
CA ASN A 28 -17.47 -7.89 15.69
C ASN A 28 -15.97 -8.12 15.44
N THR A 29 -15.45 -9.30 15.77
CA THR A 29 -14.04 -9.64 15.53
C THR A 29 -13.70 -9.58 14.05
N TRP A 30 -14.51 -10.21 13.19
CA TRP A 30 -14.30 -10.18 11.73
C TRP A 30 -14.34 -8.76 11.17
N ARG A 31 -15.33 -7.97 11.59
CA ARG A 31 -15.47 -6.56 11.17
C ARG A 31 -14.26 -5.73 11.61
N ASN A 32 -13.79 -5.95 12.84
CA ASN A 32 -12.68 -5.19 13.40
C ASN A 32 -11.38 -5.50 12.66
N GLU A 33 -11.09 -6.79 12.43
CA GLU A 33 -9.92 -7.23 11.66
C GLU A 33 -9.90 -6.62 10.26
N ARG A 34 -11.05 -6.64 9.56
CA ARG A 34 -11.18 -6.03 8.24
C ARG A 34 -10.94 -4.52 8.26
N THR A 35 -11.42 -3.83 9.31
CA THR A 35 -11.25 -2.38 9.45
C THR A 35 -9.79 -2.02 9.73
N GLU A 36 -9.12 -2.78 10.60
CA GLU A 36 -7.71 -2.62 10.91
C GLU A 36 -6.83 -2.91 9.70
N HIS A 37 -7.10 -3.98 8.96
CA HIS A 37 -6.42 -4.26 7.70
C HIS A 37 -6.55 -3.08 6.71
N ASN A 38 -7.77 -2.58 6.48
CA ASN A 38 -7.99 -1.43 5.59
C ASN A 38 -7.28 -0.15 6.07
N ARG A 39 -7.19 0.08 7.39
CA ARG A 39 -6.46 1.21 7.97
C ARG A 39 -4.97 1.09 7.71
N ASN A 40 -4.38 -0.07 7.97
CA ASN A 40 -2.96 -0.32 7.74
C ASN A 40 -2.58 -0.13 6.27
N VAL A 41 -3.37 -0.70 5.36
CA VAL A 41 -3.15 -0.51 3.91
C VAL A 41 -3.27 0.96 3.52
N ARG A 42 -4.26 1.69 4.06
CA ARG A 42 -4.43 3.12 3.77
C ARG A 42 -3.24 3.96 4.25
N THR A 43 -2.76 3.73 5.46
CA THR A 43 -1.60 4.43 6.02
C THR A 43 -0.36 4.17 5.17
N ALA A 44 -0.07 2.91 4.85
CA ALA A 44 1.07 2.55 4.00
C ALA A 44 0.96 3.15 2.59
N ALA A 45 -0.23 3.11 1.99
CA ALA A 45 -0.46 3.65 0.65
C ALA A 45 -0.30 5.18 0.59
N PHE A 46 -0.74 5.92 1.61
CA PHE A 46 -0.51 7.37 1.65
C PHE A 46 0.95 7.72 1.86
N GLU A 47 1.65 7.02 2.75
CA GLU A 47 3.09 7.20 2.92
C GLU A 47 3.83 6.89 1.60
N LEU A 48 3.47 5.80 0.91
CA LEU A 48 4.01 5.45 -0.38
C LEU A 48 3.81 6.56 -1.43
N LEU A 49 2.61 7.16 -1.51
CA LEU A 49 2.33 8.27 -2.41
C LEU A 49 3.19 9.50 -2.12
N THR A 50 3.45 9.80 -0.85
CA THR A 50 4.37 10.87 -0.43
C THR A 50 5.79 10.58 -0.91
N ARG A 51 6.30 9.36 -0.68
CA ARG A 51 7.66 8.98 -1.11
C ARG A 51 7.84 8.97 -2.63
N VAL A 52 6.80 8.57 -3.37
CA VAL A 52 6.77 8.64 -4.84
C VAL A 52 6.85 10.08 -5.32
N ALA A 53 6.15 11.02 -4.67
CA ALA A 53 6.23 12.44 -5.02
C ALA A 53 7.60 13.07 -4.66
N GLU A 54 8.21 12.65 -3.55
CA GLU A 54 9.57 13.08 -3.18
C GLU A 54 10.62 12.58 -4.19
N LEU A 55 10.46 11.36 -4.70
CA LEU A 55 11.32 10.83 -5.77
C LEU A 55 11.18 11.63 -7.06
N GLU A 56 9.94 11.92 -7.49
CA GLU A 56 9.66 12.74 -8.68
C GLU A 56 10.29 14.14 -8.56
N ARG A 57 10.20 14.75 -7.37
CA ARG A 57 10.90 16.01 -7.09
C ARG A 57 12.41 15.90 -7.30
N VAL A 58 13.06 14.82 -6.86
CA VAL A 58 14.51 14.61 -7.08
C VAL A 58 14.82 14.52 -8.57
N VAL A 59 13.98 13.81 -9.35
CA VAL A 59 14.14 13.70 -10.81
C VAL A 59 14.07 15.08 -11.46
N PHE A 60 13.07 15.89 -11.10
CA PHE A 60 12.93 17.24 -11.66
C PHE A 60 14.07 18.17 -11.27
N LEU A 61 14.52 18.14 -10.02
CA LEU A 61 15.65 18.92 -9.56
C LEU A 61 16.94 18.55 -10.31
N ALA A 62 17.13 17.25 -10.61
CA ALA A 62 18.28 16.76 -11.34
C ALA A 62 18.26 17.18 -12.81
N GLN A 63 17.11 17.02 -13.48
CA GLN A 63 17.00 17.25 -14.92
C GLN A 63 16.86 18.72 -15.28
N TYR A 64 15.88 19.39 -14.68
CA TYR A 64 15.42 20.71 -15.14
C TYR A 64 16.11 21.84 -14.39
N ASP A 65 16.28 21.70 -13.08
CA ASP A 65 16.89 22.75 -12.25
C ASP A 65 18.42 22.61 -12.17
N ARG A 66 18.97 21.48 -12.67
CA ARG A 66 20.41 21.12 -12.62
C ARG A 66 20.98 21.26 -11.20
N ASP A 67 20.14 21.07 -10.18
CA ASP A 67 20.51 21.19 -8.78
C ASP A 67 21.21 19.91 -8.31
N ALA A 68 22.54 19.96 -8.24
CA ALA A 68 23.36 18.83 -7.82
C ALA A 68 23.14 18.40 -6.35
N ALA A 69 22.62 19.29 -5.50
CA ALA A 69 22.34 18.98 -4.11
C ALA A 69 20.93 18.39 -3.95
N GLY A 70 19.91 19.08 -4.45
CA GLY A 70 18.50 18.67 -4.37
C GLY A 70 18.15 17.51 -5.29
N GLY A 71 18.77 17.43 -6.47
CA GLY A 71 18.61 16.38 -7.49
C GLY A 71 19.59 15.21 -7.36
N ASN A 72 20.23 15.03 -6.20
CA ASN A 72 21.24 13.99 -6.02
C ASN A 72 20.64 12.58 -6.21
N PRO A 73 21.13 11.77 -7.19
CA PRO A 73 20.61 10.42 -7.43
C PRO A 73 20.74 9.46 -6.24
N ARG A 74 21.65 9.71 -5.29
CA ARG A 74 21.74 8.91 -4.05
C ARG A 74 20.53 9.14 -3.14
N THR A 75 20.00 10.35 -3.13
CA THR A 75 18.72 10.66 -2.45
C THR A 75 17.58 9.90 -3.13
N GLY A 76 17.54 9.89 -4.47
CA GLY A 76 16.56 9.13 -5.24
C GLY A 76 16.60 7.62 -4.94
N TRP A 77 17.79 7.02 -4.86
CA TRP A 77 17.94 5.62 -4.43
C TRP A 77 17.36 5.34 -3.04
N THR A 78 17.51 6.29 -2.11
CA THR A 78 16.93 6.16 -0.77
C THR A 78 15.41 6.09 -0.84
N TYR A 79 14.77 6.97 -1.63
CA TYR A 79 13.32 6.92 -1.83
C TYR A 79 12.87 5.63 -2.53
N VAL A 80 13.58 5.18 -3.56
CA VAL A 80 13.25 3.92 -4.26
C VAL A 80 13.25 2.72 -3.32
N LEU A 81 14.22 2.64 -2.41
CA LEU A 81 14.27 1.56 -1.40
C LEU A 81 13.09 1.65 -0.42
N VAL A 82 12.80 2.83 0.10
CA VAL A 82 11.66 3.05 1.01
C VAL A 82 10.33 2.72 0.32
N ILE A 83 10.17 3.12 -0.94
CA ILE A 83 9.00 2.80 -1.77
C ILE A 83 8.85 1.28 -1.90
N ARG A 84 9.94 0.56 -2.17
CA ARG A 84 9.93 -0.91 -2.24
C ARG A 84 9.49 -1.52 -0.91
N ASP A 85 10.06 -1.08 0.20
CA ASP A 85 9.77 -1.62 1.53
C ASP A 85 8.32 -1.36 1.94
N LEU A 86 7.82 -0.14 1.73
CA LEU A 86 6.42 0.22 2.00
C LEU A 86 5.45 -0.51 1.08
N SER A 87 5.84 -0.74 -0.18
CA SER A 87 4.98 -1.46 -1.13
C SER A 87 4.69 -2.89 -0.67
N ALA A 88 5.60 -3.54 0.06
CA ALA A 88 5.47 -4.92 0.50
C ALA A 88 4.29 -5.15 1.48
N VAL A 89 3.84 -4.10 2.17
CA VAL A 89 2.68 -4.15 3.07
C VAL A 89 1.39 -3.68 2.40
N VAL A 90 1.43 -3.29 1.13
CA VAL A 90 0.26 -2.93 0.33
C VAL A 90 -0.13 -4.12 -0.56
N PRO A 91 -1.43 -4.43 -0.70
CA PRO A 91 -1.87 -5.54 -1.53
C PRO A 91 -1.44 -5.44 -3.00
N PRO A 92 -1.31 -6.57 -3.71
CA PRO A 92 -1.13 -6.58 -5.15
C PRO A 92 -2.18 -5.70 -5.87
N PRO A 93 -1.78 -5.02 -6.96
CA PRO A 93 -0.52 -5.22 -7.67
C PRO A 93 0.67 -4.37 -7.18
N VAL A 94 0.47 -3.39 -6.28
CA VAL A 94 1.45 -2.35 -5.88
C VAL A 94 2.91 -2.82 -5.69
N PRO A 95 3.23 -3.94 -4.99
CA PRO A 95 4.60 -4.44 -4.88
C PRO A 95 5.31 -4.67 -6.23
N ALA A 96 4.57 -5.16 -7.23
CA ALA A 96 5.13 -5.43 -8.56
C ALA A 96 5.48 -4.13 -9.30
N GLN A 97 4.64 -3.09 -9.20
CA GLN A 97 4.95 -1.77 -9.77
C GLN A 97 6.12 -1.09 -9.05
N ALA A 98 6.27 -1.28 -7.73
CA ALA A 98 7.42 -0.75 -7.00
C ALA A 98 8.74 -1.44 -7.41
N ALA A 99 8.70 -2.76 -7.61
CA ALA A 99 9.85 -3.50 -8.14
C ALA A 99 10.23 -3.05 -9.56
N GLU A 100 9.22 -2.77 -10.40
CA GLU A 100 9.44 -2.22 -11.74
C GLU A 100 10.06 -0.81 -11.69
N LEU A 101 9.57 0.07 -10.81
CA LEU A 101 10.17 1.39 -10.59
C LEU A 101 11.64 1.26 -10.15
N GLN A 102 11.95 0.34 -9.24
CA GLN A 102 13.34 0.09 -8.84
C GLN A 102 14.21 -0.37 -10.01
N ARG A 103 13.69 -1.26 -10.87
CA ARG A 103 14.40 -1.72 -12.07
C ARG A 103 14.66 -0.58 -13.05
N VAL A 104 13.64 0.25 -13.31
CA VAL A 104 13.73 1.41 -14.20
C VAL A 104 14.72 2.43 -13.64
N TRP A 105 14.62 2.76 -12.35
CA TRP A 105 15.57 3.65 -11.69
C TRP A 105 17.00 3.15 -11.85
N SER A 106 17.24 1.87 -11.53
CA SER A 106 18.57 1.24 -11.62
C SER A 106 19.22 1.36 -13.00
N GLY A 107 18.42 1.34 -14.07
CA GLY A 107 18.92 1.41 -15.44
C GLY A 107 19.05 2.83 -16.02
N ASN A 108 18.50 3.86 -15.35
CA ASN A 108 18.41 5.21 -15.93
C ASN A 108 19.00 6.32 -15.04
N TRP A 109 19.22 6.08 -13.73
CA TRP A 109 19.65 7.13 -12.79
C TRP A 109 20.96 7.84 -13.16
N GLU A 110 21.92 7.14 -13.79
CA GLU A 110 23.21 7.71 -14.22
C GLU A 110 23.09 8.70 -15.38
N ASN A 111 21.92 8.72 -16.04
CA ASN A 111 21.64 9.59 -17.17
C ASN A 111 20.80 10.81 -16.77
N LEU A 112 20.41 10.95 -15.50
CA LEU A 112 19.72 12.15 -15.00
C LEU A 112 20.62 13.39 -15.11
N GLY A 113 20.04 14.50 -15.56
CA GLY A 113 20.75 15.78 -15.74
C GLY A 113 21.57 15.86 -17.03
N LYS A 114 21.50 14.84 -17.89
CA LYS A 114 22.05 14.88 -19.25
C LYS A 114 21.02 15.50 -20.21
N ASP A 115 21.47 15.91 -21.38
CA ASP A 115 20.63 16.61 -22.36
C ASP A 115 19.54 15.72 -22.99
N ASP A 116 19.63 14.39 -22.82
CA ASP A 116 18.61 13.43 -23.25
C ASP A 116 17.59 13.16 -22.14
N GLU A 117 16.32 13.50 -22.40
CA GLU A 117 15.20 13.35 -21.47
C GLU A 117 14.67 11.90 -21.39
N THR A 118 15.16 11.00 -22.24
CA THR A 118 14.70 9.58 -22.29
C THR A 118 14.79 8.89 -20.92
N ALA A 119 15.80 9.21 -20.11
CA ALA A 119 15.96 8.64 -18.77
C ALA A 119 14.89 9.13 -17.80
N VAL A 120 14.51 10.40 -17.91
CA VAL A 120 13.50 11.06 -17.08
C VAL A 120 12.13 10.54 -17.44
N ASP A 121 11.77 10.53 -18.72
CA ASP A 121 10.48 10.03 -19.21
C ASP A 121 10.20 8.62 -18.72
N ARG A 122 11.19 7.73 -18.78
CA ARG A 122 11.06 6.35 -18.30
C ARG A 122 10.81 6.29 -16.79
N ILE A 123 11.53 7.09 -16.02
CA ILE A 123 11.38 7.13 -14.56
C ILE A 123 10.02 7.72 -14.18
N ASP A 124 9.60 8.80 -14.84
CA ASP A 124 8.31 9.45 -14.61
C ASP A 124 7.14 8.55 -14.98
N ASP A 125 7.22 7.82 -16.09
CA ASP A 125 6.23 6.80 -16.47
C ASP A 125 6.11 5.71 -15.39
N ALA A 126 7.23 5.27 -14.82
CA ALA A 126 7.24 4.26 -13.75
C ALA A 126 6.65 4.82 -12.44
N ILE A 127 6.97 6.08 -12.10
CA ILE A 127 6.41 6.82 -10.97
C ILE A 127 4.90 6.96 -11.11
N ASP A 128 4.41 7.44 -12.27
CA ASP A 128 2.99 7.63 -12.53
C ASP A 128 2.22 6.30 -12.52
N LYS A 129 2.80 5.23 -13.09
CA LYS A 129 2.19 3.90 -13.04
C LYS A 129 2.04 3.38 -11.61
N LEU A 130 3.06 3.57 -10.75
CA LEU A 130 2.98 3.19 -9.35
C LEU A 130 1.96 4.05 -8.59
N ARG A 131 1.94 5.37 -8.83
CA ARG A 131 0.97 6.32 -8.26
C ARG A 131 -0.46 5.92 -8.61
N LYS A 132 -0.77 5.71 -9.89
CA LYS A 132 -2.09 5.27 -10.38
C LYS A 132 -2.50 3.93 -9.78
N THR A 133 -1.58 2.98 -9.71
CA THR A 133 -1.84 1.67 -9.10
C THR A 133 -2.19 1.79 -7.62
N THR A 134 -1.41 2.58 -6.87
CA THR A 134 -1.63 2.81 -5.43
C THR A 134 -2.98 3.49 -5.17
N LEU A 135 -3.34 4.49 -6.00
CA LEU A 135 -4.67 5.14 -5.95
C LEU A 135 -5.80 4.15 -6.29
N GLY A 136 -5.57 3.25 -7.25
CA GLY A 136 -6.49 2.16 -7.56
C GLY A 136 -6.75 1.26 -6.36
N THR A 137 -5.70 0.84 -5.65
CA THR A 137 -5.82 0.07 -4.41
C THR A 137 -6.61 0.82 -3.34
N LEU A 138 -6.28 2.10 -3.09
CA LEU A 138 -7.00 2.93 -2.12
C LEU A 138 -8.51 3.03 -2.40
N ARG A 139 -8.90 3.17 -3.67
CA ARG A 139 -10.30 3.22 -4.09
C ARG A 139 -11.04 1.89 -3.92
N SER A 140 -10.30 0.78 -3.86
CA SER A 140 -10.88 -0.56 -3.74
C SER A 140 -11.17 -0.97 -2.29
N LEU A 141 -10.57 -0.29 -1.30
CA LEU A 141 -10.76 -0.58 0.12
C LEU A 141 -12.20 -0.27 0.55
N ARG A 142 -12.89 -1.29 1.07
CA ARG A 142 -14.27 -1.24 1.59
C ARG A 142 -14.33 -1.60 3.06
#